data_AF-A0A7T0BXG0-F1
#
_entry.id   AF-A0A7T0BXG0-F1
#
_cell.length_a   1.000
_cell.length_b   1.000
_cell.length_c   1.000
_cell.angle_alpha   90.00
_cell.angle_beta   90.00
_cell.angle_gamma   90.00
#
_symmetry.space_group_name_H-M   'P 1'
#
loop_
_entity.id
_entity.type
_entity.pdbx_description
1 polymer ?
#
loop_
_entity_poly.entity_id
_entity_poly.type
_entity_poly.pdbx_seq_one_letter_code
_entity_poly.pdbx_strand_id
1 'polypeptide(L)' 'MRPTVCYQCGVDLEETGENCQRCGAPISTQIPNYPRFGGGGVIITIWILFVVLVIMLAISWFTMD' A
#
# COMPACT_ATOMS: atom_id res chain seq x y z
N MET A 1 -4.54 -25.18 -1.98
CA MET A 1 -3.52 -24.60 -1.08
C MET A 1 -2.23 -24.41 -1.85
N ARG A 2 -1.56 -23.24 -1.73
CA ARG A 2 -0.23 -23.01 -2.29
C ARG A 2 0.77 -23.35 -1.16
N PRO A 3 1.65 -24.35 -1.31
CA PRO A 3 2.51 -24.77 -0.21
C PRO A 3 3.47 -23.62 0.14
N THR A 4 3.40 -23.18 1.39
CA THR A 4 4.34 -22.20 1.93
C THR A 4 5.62 -22.98 2.22
N VAL A 5 6.63 -22.90 1.36
CA VAL A 5 7.91 -23.58 1.60
C VAL A 5 8.81 -22.73 2.49
N CYS A 6 9.48 -23.36 3.44
CA CYS A 6 10.47 -22.76 4.31
C CYS A 6 11.69 -22.26 3.51
N TYR A 7 11.97 -20.95 3.48
CA TYR A 7 13.11 -20.40 2.72
C TYR A 7 14.48 -20.92 3.21
N GLN A 8 14.59 -21.28 4.49
CA GLN A 8 15.83 -21.79 5.08
C GLN A 8 16.07 -23.29 4.85
N CYS A 9 14.99 -24.07 4.75
CA CYS A 9 15.07 -25.53 4.85
C CYS A 9 14.39 -26.27 3.70
N GLY A 10 13.66 -25.55 2.83
CA GLY A 10 12.99 -26.10 1.66
C GLY A 10 11.82 -27.04 1.97
N VAL A 11 11.47 -27.22 3.25
CA VAL A 11 10.39 -28.12 3.68
C VAL A 11 9.03 -27.42 3.53
N ASP A 12 8.02 -28.18 3.10
CA ASP A 12 6.63 -27.74 3.07
C ASP A 12 6.14 -27.39 4.48
N LEU A 13 5.69 -26.15 4.68
CA LEU A 13 5.10 -25.72 5.94
C LEU A 13 3.62 -26.10 5.91
N GLU A 14 3.27 -27.15 6.65
CA GLU A 14 1.87 -27.43 7.00
C GLU A 14 1.37 -26.29 7.91
N GLU A 15 0.21 -25.77 7.56
CA GLU A 15 -0.27 -24.45 7.93
C GLU A 15 -0.28 -24.18 9.45
N THR A 16 0.05 -22.92 9.82
CA THR A 16 -0.23 -22.29 11.14
C THR A 16 0.82 -22.49 12.27
N GLY A 17 2.11 -22.55 11.94
CA GLY A 17 3.20 -22.39 12.93
C GLY A 17 3.84 -21.00 12.87
N GLU A 18 4.19 -20.42 14.02
CA GLU A 18 5.01 -19.18 14.12
C GLU A 18 6.49 -19.45 13.76
N ASN A 19 6.88 -20.72 13.76
CA ASN A 19 8.24 -21.20 13.59
C ASN A 19 8.24 -22.53 12.83
N CYS A 20 9.25 -22.72 11.99
CA CYS A 20 9.39 -23.94 11.22
C CYS A 20 9.75 -25.09 12.16
N GLN A 21 8.91 -26.12 12.21
CA GLN A 21 9.12 -27.28 13.09
C GLN A 21 10.39 -28.09 12.77
N ARG A 22 11.03 -27.86 11.61
CA ARG A 22 12.25 -28.57 11.18
C ARG A 22 13.53 -27.80 11.42
N CYS A 23 13.55 -26.48 11.17
CA CYS A 23 14.77 -25.68 11.31
C CYS A 23 14.71 -24.65 12.47
N GLY A 24 13.55 -24.48 13.12
CA GLY A 24 13.36 -23.49 14.18
C GLY A 24 13.35 -22.04 13.70
N ALA A 25 13.52 -21.78 12.40
CA ALA A 25 13.49 -20.42 11.85
C ALA A 25 12.08 -19.82 11.98
N PRO A 26 11.96 -18.53 12.33
CA PRO A 26 10.66 -17.86 12.39
C PRO A 26 10.03 -17.93 11.00
N ILE A 27 8.87 -18.56 10.90
CA ILE A 27 8.06 -18.46 9.70
C ILE A 27 7.57 -17.03 9.75
N SER A 28 7.94 -16.20 8.78
CA SER A 28 7.40 -14.85 8.66
C SER A 28 5.90 -14.99 8.39
N THR A 29 5.14 -15.11 9.47
CA THR A 29 3.69 -15.20 9.47
C THR A 29 3.19 -13.82 9.09
N GLN A 30 2.82 -13.72 7.82
CA GLN A 30 1.75 -12.83 7.39
C GLN A 30 2.02 -11.35 7.71
N ILE A 31 2.89 -10.72 6.93
CA ILE A 31 2.55 -9.36 6.52
C ILE A 31 1.40 -9.58 5.52
N PRO A 32 0.13 -9.32 5.87
CA PRO A 32 -0.93 -9.33 4.87
C PRO A 32 -0.43 -8.42 3.76
N ASN A 33 -0.46 -8.90 2.52
CA ASN A 33 -0.08 -8.11 1.36
C ASN A 33 -1.12 -7.00 1.24
N TYR A 34 -0.94 -5.94 2.04
CA TYR A 34 -1.78 -4.77 1.99
C TYR A 34 -1.60 -4.25 0.57
N PRO A 35 -2.68 -4.10 -0.21
CA PRO A 35 -2.56 -3.48 -1.51
C PRO A 35 -1.97 -2.11 -1.25
N ARG A 36 -0.70 -1.94 -1.68
CA ARG A 36 0.03 -0.69 -1.59
C ARG A 36 -0.69 0.28 -2.52
N PHE A 37 -1.76 0.89 -2.02
CA PHE A 37 -2.42 1.99 -2.68
C PHE A 37 -1.39 3.11 -2.73
N GLY A 38 -0.65 3.16 -3.84
CA GLY A 38 0.26 4.24 -4.22
C GLY A 38 -0.53 5.51 -4.54
N GLY A 39 -1.42 5.91 -3.63
CA GLY A 39 -2.39 6.99 -3.77
C GLY A 39 -1.80 8.38 -3.52
N GLY A 40 -0.49 8.55 -3.64
CA GLY A 40 0.14 9.86 -3.56
C GLY A 40 -0.31 10.81 -4.68
N GLY A 41 -0.73 10.27 -5.83
CA GLY A 41 -1.18 11.06 -6.97
C GLY A 41 -2.54 11.74 -6.77
N VAL A 42 -3.50 11.07 -6.12
CA VAL A 42 -4.88 11.60 -6.01
C VAL A 42 -4.92 12.87 -5.18
N ILE A 43 -4.17 12.90 -4.07
CA ILE A 43 -4.08 14.09 -3.20
C ILE A 43 -3.49 15.26 -3.99
N ILE A 44 -2.40 15.06 -4.72
CA ILE A 44 -1.76 16.10 -5.54
C ILE A 44 -2.73 16.61 -6.62
N THR A 45 -3.46 15.72 -7.29
CA THR A 45 -4.44 16.13 -8.32
C THR A 45 -5.59 16.97 -7.75
N ILE A 46 -6.10 16.62 -6.56
CA ILE A 46 -7.16 17.37 -5.88
C ILE A 46 -6.67 18.76 -5.51
N TRP A 47 -5.46 18.88 -4.97
CA TRP A 47 -4.85 20.17 -4.62
C TRP A 47 -4.66 21.08 -5.84
N ILE A 48 -4.17 20.54 -6.96
CA ILE A 48 -3.98 21.32 -8.20
C ILE A 48 -5.33 21.86 -8.71
N LEU A 49 -6.36 21.01 -8.77
CA LEU A 49 -7.69 21.43 -9.22
C LEU A 49 -8.28 22.51 -8.32
N PHE A 50 -8.10 22.39 -7.00
CA PHE A 50 -8.55 23.40 -6.04
C PHE A 50 -7.87 24.76 -6.27
N VAL A 51 -6.54 24.79 -6.44
CA VAL A 51 -5.80 26.03 -6.70
C VAL A 51 -6.22 26.68 -8.01
N VAL A 52 -6.38 25.90 -9.08
CA VAL A 52 -6.85 26.41 -10.38
C VAL A 52 -8.24 27.02 -10.26
N LEU A 53 -9.15 26.37 -9.52
CA LEU A 53 -10.50 26.87 -9.28
C LEU A 53 -10.47 28.21 -8.53
N VAL A 54 -9.68 28.33 -7.47
CA VAL A 54 -9.54 29.58 -6.71
C VAL A 54 -9.00 30.71 -7.58
N ILE A 55 -8.01 30.44 -8.43
CA ILE A 55 -7.45 31.44 -9.35
C ILE A 55 -8.51 31.91 -10.36
N MET A 56 -9.29 30.99 -10.95
CA MET A 56 -10.37 31.34 -11.88
C MET A 56 -11.44 32.20 -11.22
N LEU A 57 -11.83 31.87 -9.98
CA LEU A 57 -12.78 32.67 -9.20
C LEU A 57 -12.23 34.06 -8.88
N ALA A 58 -10.95 34.16 -8.49
CA ALA A 58 -10.31 35.45 -8.20
C ALA A 58 -10.26 36.34 -9.44
N ILE A 59 -9.86 35.81 -10.60
CA ILE A 59 -9.85 36.57 -11.87
C ILE A 59 -11.27 37.05 -12.19
N SER A 60 -12.27 36.17 -12.07
CA SER A 60 -13.67 36.55 -12.33
C SER A 60 -14.14 37.68 -11.43
N TRP A 61 -13.74 37.67 -10.15
CA TRP A 61 -14.01 38.74 -9.20
C TRP A 61 -13.34 40.05 -9.62
N PHE A 62 -12.03 40.01 -9.92
CA PHE A 62 -11.28 41.18 -10.38
C PHE A 62 -11.74 41.74 -11.73
N THR A 63 -12.40 40.93 -12.57
CA THR A 63 -13.00 41.42 -13.83
C THR A 63 -14.38 42.03 -13.65
N MET A 64 -15.06 41.78 -12.52
CA MET A 64 -16.38 42.32 -12.22
C MET A 64 -16.32 43.63 -11.41
N ASP A 65 -15.17 43.95 -10.83
CA ASP A 65 -14.81 45.29 -10.32
C ASP A 65 -14.28 46.19 -11.45
#